data_AF-A0A7C6SNE4-F1
#
_entry.id   AF-A0A7C6SNE4-F1
#
_cell.length_a   1.000
_cell.length_b   1.000
_cell.length_c   1.000
_cell.angle_alpha   90.00
_cell.angle_beta   90.00
_cell.angle_gamma   90.00
#
_symmetry.space_group_name_H-M   'P 1'
#
loop_
_entity.id
_entity.type
_entity.pdbx_description
1 polymer ?
#
loop_
_entity_poly.entity_id
_entity_poly.type
_entity_poly.pdbx_seq_one_letter_code
_entity_poly.pdbx_strand_id
1 'polypeptide(L)'
;MDNTEKKTHSDMQELANVLDTVGDKIPGLIQKVMGSLYSRETATGMGQAVGAYYRELVDAGIPQEAALDMAKEFSFSLKDMKHGAMSFSTDKE
;
A
#
# COMPACT_ATOMS: atom_id res chain seq x y z
N MET A 1 -29.87 -16.82 38.96
CA MET A 1 -28.95 -16.52 37.85
C MET A 1 -28.17 -15.30 38.27
N ASP A 2 -26.88 -15.50 38.51
CA ASP A 2 -25.97 -14.55 39.16
C ASP A 2 -25.74 -13.31 38.28
N ASN A 3 -25.73 -12.12 38.90
CA ASN A 3 -25.65 -10.84 38.20
C ASN A 3 -24.31 -10.67 37.44
N THR A 4 -23.31 -11.45 37.83
CA THR A 4 -21.96 -11.50 37.25
C THR A 4 -21.95 -12.12 35.85
N GLU A 5 -22.70 -13.21 35.62
CA GLU A 5 -22.73 -13.90 34.32
C GLU A 5 -23.41 -13.06 33.23
N LYS A 6 -24.46 -12.30 33.59
CA LYS A 6 -25.12 -11.36 32.67
C LYS A 6 -24.20 -10.23 32.24
N LYS A 7 -23.34 -9.75 33.14
CA LYS A 7 -22.41 -8.65 32.88
C LYS A 7 -21.31 -9.09 31.91
N THR A 8 -20.69 -10.25 32.16
CA THR A 8 -19.68 -10.84 31.27
C THR A 8 -20.23 -11.14 29.88
N HIS A 9 -21.46 -11.64 29.77
CA HIS A 9 -22.08 -11.89 28.46
C HIS A 9 -22.36 -10.59 27.69
N SER A 10 -22.75 -9.51 28.38
CA SER A 10 -22.94 -8.19 27.78
C SER A 10 -21.62 -7.61 27.25
N ASP A 11 -20.55 -7.69 28.05
CA ASP A 11 -19.23 -7.16 27.69
C ASP A 11 -18.66 -7.89 26.45
N MET A 12 -18.86 -9.21 26.36
CA MET A 12 -18.45 -10.01 25.19
C MET A 12 -19.26 -9.67 23.93
N GLN A 13 -20.56 -9.38 24.07
CA GLN A 13 -21.41 -8.96 22.96
C GLN A 13 -20.99 -7.58 22.42
N GLU A 14 -20.62 -6.66 23.32
CA GLU A 14 -20.17 -5.32 22.97
C GLU A 14 -18.82 -5.35 22.27
N LEU A 15 -17.88 -6.18 22.74
CA LEU A 15 -16.61 -6.42 22.06
C LEU A 15 -16.81 -7.02 20.66
N ALA A 16 -17.71 -8.00 20.50
CA ALA A 16 -18.02 -8.57 19.19
C ALA A 16 -18.55 -7.52 18.20
N ASN A 17 -19.44 -6.64 18.66
CA ASN A 17 -19.97 -5.55 17.83
C ASN A 17 -18.89 -4.53 17.41
N VAL A 18 -17.94 -4.24 18.31
CA VAL A 18 -16.79 -3.38 17.99
C VAL A 18 -15.90 -4.05 16.95
N LEU A 19 -15.59 -5.33 17.14
CA LEU A 19 -14.76 -6.10 16.20
C LEU A 19 -15.42 -6.23 14.82
N ASP A 20 -16.73 -6.46 14.76
CA ASP A 20 -17.49 -6.47 13.50
C ASP A 20 -17.42 -5.09 12.81
N THR A 21 -17.63 -4.00 13.57
CA THR A 21 -17.56 -2.64 13.03
C THR A 21 -16.17 -2.30 12.50
N VAL A 22 -15.12 -2.77 13.17
CA VAL A 22 -13.73 -2.59 12.76
C VAL A 22 -13.45 -3.44 11.51
N GLY A 23 -13.90 -4.70 11.50
CA GLY A 23 -13.81 -5.61 10.35
C GLY A 23 -14.48 -5.08 9.10
N ASP A 24 -15.59 -4.36 9.22
CA ASP A 24 -16.29 -3.71 8.10
C ASP A 24 -15.56 -2.46 7.58
N LYS A 25 -14.94 -1.69 8.47
CA LYS A 25 -14.33 -0.39 8.12
C LYS A 25 -12.90 -0.50 7.62
N ILE A 26 -12.13 -1.46 8.11
CA ILE A 26 -10.73 -1.66 7.71
C ILE A 26 -10.58 -1.92 6.20
N PRO A 27 -11.34 -2.83 5.56
CA PRO A 27 -11.24 -3.08 4.12
C PRO A 27 -11.51 -1.83 3.28
N GLY A 28 -12.49 -1.02 3.68
CA GLY A 28 -12.80 0.24 3.00
C GLY A 28 -11.71 1.31 3.13
N LEU A 29 -10.99 1.34 4.25
CA LEU A 29 -9.83 2.22 4.44
C LEU A 29 -8.64 1.77 3.59
N ILE A 30 -8.35 0.46 3.56
CA ILE A 30 -7.31 -0.12 2.70
C ILE A 30 -7.61 0.19 1.23
N GLN A 31 -8.85 -0.02 0.77
CA GLN A 31 -9.24 0.28 -0.60
C GLN A 31 -9.10 1.77 -0.95
N LYS A 32 -9.38 2.69 -0.02
CA LYS A 32 -9.20 4.14 -0.24
C LYS A 32 -7.73 4.54 -0.30
N VAL A 33 -6.89 3.98 0.56
CA VAL A 33 -5.43 4.20 0.52
C VAL A 33 -4.84 3.59 -0.74
N MET A 34 -5.27 2.40 -1.15
CA MET A 34 -4.85 1.80 -2.41
C MET A 34 -5.33 2.62 -3.61
N GLY A 35 -6.57 3.11 -3.59
CA GLY A 35 -7.10 4.01 -4.62
C GLY A 35 -6.35 5.34 -4.71
N SER A 36 -5.87 5.90 -3.60
CA SER A 36 -5.02 7.10 -3.61
C SER A 36 -3.61 6.80 -4.12
N LEU A 37 -3.05 5.64 -3.77
CA LEU A 37 -1.73 5.18 -4.21
C LEU A 37 -1.68 4.71 -5.68
N TYR A 38 -2.82 4.33 -6.25
CA TYR A 38 -3.02 4.06 -7.69
C TYR A 38 -3.75 5.21 -8.39
N SER A 39 -3.85 6.37 -7.72
CA SER A 39 -4.43 7.56 -8.33
C SER A 39 -3.66 7.94 -9.59
N ARG A 40 -4.37 8.56 -10.54
CA ARG A 40 -3.77 9.09 -11.77
C ARG A 40 -2.57 10.00 -11.45
N GLU A 41 -2.60 10.73 -10.35
CA GLU A 41 -1.53 11.61 -9.89
C GLU A 41 -0.27 10.83 -9.51
N THR A 42 -0.39 9.79 -8.65
CA THR A 42 0.75 8.94 -8.28
C THR A 42 1.31 8.17 -9.47
N ALA A 43 0.44 7.68 -10.36
CA ALA A 43 0.86 7.04 -11.60
C ALA A 43 1.59 8.01 -12.55
N THR A 44 1.14 9.26 -12.62
CA THR A 44 1.77 10.32 -13.43
C THR A 44 3.15 10.66 -12.88
N GLY A 45 3.29 10.87 -11.56
CA GLY A 45 4.58 11.15 -10.94
C GLY A 45 5.59 10.01 -11.12
N MET A 46 5.13 8.76 -10.98
CA MET A 46 5.98 7.58 -11.23
C MET A 46 6.44 7.51 -12.70
N GLY A 47 5.53 7.74 -13.65
CA GLY A 47 5.86 7.78 -15.08
C GLY A 47 6.86 8.90 -15.43
N GLN A 48 6.69 10.09 -14.84
CA GLN A 48 7.61 11.20 -15.00
C GLN A 48 9.00 10.88 -14.44
N ALA A 49 9.09 10.26 -13.27
CA ALA A 49 10.35 9.87 -12.66
C ALA A 49 11.11 8.83 -13.51
N VAL A 50 10.43 7.76 -13.95
CA VAL A 50 11.02 6.73 -14.80
C VAL A 50 11.46 7.30 -16.15
N GLY A 51 10.63 8.15 -16.76
CA GLY A 51 10.94 8.79 -18.04
C GLY A 51 12.09 9.80 -17.95
N ALA A 52 12.16 10.58 -16.86
CA ALA A 52 13.28 11.49 -16.61
C ALA A 52 14.58 10.71 -16.42
N TYR A 53 14.56 9.65 -15.61
CA TYR A 53 15.72 8.78 -15.40
C TYR A 53 16.21 8.16 -16.73
N TYR A 54 15.32 7.64 -17.57
CA TYR A 54 15.68 7.15 -18.90
C TYR A 54 16.38 8.22 -19.76
N ARG A 55 15.83 9.44 -19.83
CA ARG A 55 16.45 10.52 -20.62
C ARG A 55 17.84 10.86 -20.13
N GLU A 56 18.03 11.02 -18.82
CA GLU A 56 19.34 11.35 -18.26
C GLU A 56 20.39 10.27 -18.57
N LEU A 57 20.00 8.99 -18.57
CA LEU A 57 20.90 7.90 -18.97
C LEU A 57 21.31 8.02 -20.44
N VAL A 58 20.35 8.27 -21.33
CA VAL A 58 20.63 8.46 -22.77
C VAL A 58 21.51 9.70 -23.00
N ASP A 59 21.21 10.80 -22.33
CA ASP A 59 21.96 12.06 -22.41
C ASP A 59 23.40 11.90 -21.88
N ALA A 60 23.60 11.01 -20.89
CA ALA A 60 24.92 10.61 -20.41
C ALA A 60 25.68 9.68 -21.37
N GLY A 61 25.12 9.35 -22.53
CA GLY A 61 25.74 8.54 -23.57
C GLY A 61 25.54 7.03 -23.39
N ILE A 62 24.63 6.61 -22.52
CA ILE A 62 24.31 5.20 -22.35
C ILE A 62 23.48 4.72 -23.56
N PRO A 63 23.82 3.56 -24.15
CA PRO A 63 23.04 3.00 -25.25
C PRO A 63 21.56 2.87 -24.89
N GLN A 64 20.67 3.25 -25.82
CA GLN A 64 19.22 3.31 -25.57
C GLN A 64 18.63 2.01 -25.02
N GLU A 65 19.11 0.85 -25.49
CA GLU A 65 18.67 -0.46 -25.01
C GLU A 65 19.05 -0.68 -23.53
N ALA A 66 20.30 -0.37 -23.16
CA ALA A 66 20.77 -0.46 -21.78
C ALA A 66 20.07 0.56 -20.87
N ALA A 67 19.86 1.80 -21.34
CA ALA A 67 19.12 2.83 -20.62
C ALA A 67 17.65 2.42 -20.38
N LEU A 68 17.02 1.80 -21.37
CA LEU A 68 15.66 1.29 -21.27
C LEU A 68 15.55 0.17 -20.23
N ASP A 69 16.49 -0.76 -20.22
CA ASP A 69 16.49 -1.85 -19.25
C ASP A 69 16.73 -1.34 -17.82
N MET A 70 17.67 -0.42 -17.62
CA MET A 70 17.87 0.24 -16.31
C MET A 70 16.62 1.01 -15.84
N ALA A 71 15.92 1.69 -16.75
CA ALA A 71 14.68 2.39 -16.40
C ALA A 71 13.54 1.43 -16.01
N LYS A 72 13.44 0.25 -16.66
CA LYS A 72 12.51 -0.81 -16.25
C LYS A 72 12.84 -1.34 -14.86
N GLU A 73 14.11 -1.63 -14.59
CA GLU A 73 14.57 -2.10 -13.28
C GLU A 73 14.30 -1.08 -12.16
N PHE A 74 14.52 0.20 -12.44
CA PHE A 74 14.14 1.28 -11.53
C PHE A 74 12.63 1.33 -11.26
N SER A 75 11.80 1.17 -12.31
CA SER A 75 10.34 1.10 -12.15
C SER A 75 9.90 -0.09 -11.29
N PHE A 76 10.56 -1.25 -11.43
CA PHE A 76 10.27 -2.41 -10.58
C PHE A 76 10.73 -2.18 -9.14
N SER A 77 11.89 -1.56 -8.93
CA SER A 77 12.40 -1.22 -7.60
C SER A 77 11.46 -0.26 -6.85
N LEU A 78 10.90 0.73 -7.54
CA LEU A 78 9.87 1.62 -6.98
C LEU A 78 8.60 0.87 -6.60
N LYS A 79 8.20 -0.11 -7.43
CA LYS A 79 7.07 -0.99 -7.14
C LYS A 79 7.36 -1.86 -5.92
N ASP A 80 8.50 -2.52 -5.86
CA ASP A 80 8.85 -3.48 -4.81
C ASP A 80 9.08 -2.80 -3.46
N MET A 81 9.72 -1.63 -3.45
CA MET A 81 9.85 -0.80 -2.24
C MET A 81 8.48 -0.43 -1.67
N LYS A 82 7.51 -0.10 -2.53
CA LYS A 82 6.14 0.21 -2.13
C LYS A 82 5.41 -1.02 -1.58
N HIS A 83 5.62 -2.21 -2.15
CA HIS A 83 5.05 -3.46 -1.63
C HIS A 83 5.71 -3.87 -0.31
N GLY A 84 7.02 -3.71 -0.17
CA GLY A 84 7.76 -3.98 1.06
C GLY A 84 7.39 -3.03 2.21
N ALA A 85 7.21 -1.74 1.92
CA ALA A 85 6.71 -0.77 2.90
C ALA A 85 5.26 -1.07 3.36
N MET A 86 4.42 -1.61 2.46
CA MET A 86 3.09 -2.10 2.83
C MET A 86 3.16 -3.39 3.65
N SER A 87 4.03 -4.34 3.30
CA SER A 87 4.19 -5.61 4.04
C SER A 87 4.71 -5.38 5.48
N PHE A 88 5.64 -4.45 5.66
CA PHE A 88 6.15 -4.09 7.00
C PHE A 88 5.09 -3.41 7.89
N SER A 89 4.04 -2.86 7.27
CA SER A 89 2.88 -2.30 7.98
C SER A 89 1.83 -3.37 8.36
N THR A 90 1.88 -4.56 7.74
CA THR A 90 0.96 -5.69 8.02
C THR A 90 1.54 -6.76 8.97
N ASP A 91 2.86 -6.76 9.22
CA ASP A 91 3.53 -7.77 10.09
C ASP A 91 3.68 -7.33 11.56
N LYS A 92 3.00 -6.25 11.98
CA LYS A 92 2.82 -5.90 13.40
C LYS A 92 1.39 -6.18 13.83
N GLU A 93 1.04 -7.45 13.91
CA GLU A 93 0.02 -7.97 14.83
C GLU A 93 0.70 -8.94 15.82
#